data_AF-B0DUP6-F1
#
_entry.id   AF-B0DUP6-F1
#
_cell.length_a   1.000
_cell.length_b   1.000
_cell.length_c   1.000
_cell.angle_alpha   90.00
_cell.angle_beta   90.00
_cell.angle_gamma   90.00
#
_symmetry.space_group_name_H-M   'P 1'
#
loop_
_entity.id
_entity.type
_entity.pdbx_description
1 polymer ?
#
loop_
_entity_poly.entity_id
_entity_poly.type
_entity_poly.pdbx_seq_one_letter_code
_entity_poly.pdbx_strand_id
1 'polypeptide(L)'
;MVEIPFSFRYNPRNMENPWYGLWTISLLKLEESFNNIIIVPQYALWYTLPEEEPEIESIEELDEDAVSEGGDQDECGDDSREDNPDDSNDELDLFRDSDESPVHIMHEEPDISSLPDIEQDPDISFAESLRTIPDGSAPQIVPDFVALHILAEKLEFSSIPRRRHRYERRAGYRIIHECCPLVVEIKSFPGRDLSPADFERKLDIRLGWAIQDLGFQCYHFFKMYEHALRTVVIAASGDYWTYRIVTRADVPRAEGDVMDTQLWDELEFPPPVVLGTRDSDQRMKDISDYLRNAKPAQLEN
;
A
#
# COMPACT_ATOMS: atom_id res chain seq x y z
N MET A 1 21.64 6.31 13.64
CA MET A 1 21.01 5.84 14.88
C MET A 1 19.51 5.95 14.63
N VAL A 2 18.85 4.82 14.39
CA VAL A 2 17.41 4.80 14.11
C VAL A 2 16.74 4.61 15.46
N GLU A 3 16.01 5.62 15.92
CA GLU A 3 15.17 5.51 17.13
C GLU A 3 13.89 4.75 16.75
N ILE A 4 13.60 3.66 17.46
CA ILE A 4 12.39 2.86 17.24
C ILE A 4 11.48 3.04 18.46
N PRO A 5 10.28 3.63 18.32
CA PRO A 5 9.40 3.93 19.45
C PRO A 5 8.74 2.67 20.05
N PHE A 6 8.68 2.61 21.39
CA PHE A 6 8.18 1.48 22.19
C PHE A 6 6.83 1.79 22.86
N SER A 7 5.75 1.88 22.10
CA SER A 7 4.41 1.94 22.69
C SER A 7 3.40 1.28 21.76
N PHE A 8 2.39 0.60 22.31
CA PHE A 8 1.25 0.05 21.56
C PHE A 8 0.49 1.14 20.78
N ARG A 9 0.65 2.42 21.16
CA ARG A 9 0.17 3.58 20.40
C ARG A 9 0.95 3.82 19.10
N TYR A 10 2.22 3.37 19.05
CA TYR A 10 3.15 3.55 17.92
C TYR A 10 3.59 2.22 17.26
N ASN A 11 3.23 1.07 17.83
CA ASN A 11 3.42 -0.28 17.28
C ASN A 11 2.11 -1.09 17.38
N PRO A 12 1.07 -0.72 16.60
CA PRO A 12 -0.22 -1.42 16.62
C PRO A 12 -0.11 -2.87 16.12
N ARG A 13 0.97 -3.23 15.42
CA ARG A 13 1.19 -4.57 14.85
C ARG A 13 1.73 -5.59 15.87
N ASN A 14 2.12 -5.16 17.07
CA ASN A 14 2.62 -6.02 18.14
C ASN A 14 3.72 -7.01 17.68
N MET A 15 4.56 -6.59 16.74
CA MET A 15 5.77 -7.33 16.42
C MET A 15 6.74 -7.16 17.60
N GLU A 16 7.32 -8.25 18.13
CA GLU A 16 8.43 -8.07 19.08
C GLU A 16 9.49 -7.25 18.33
N ASN A 17 9.73 -6.03 18.81
CA ASN A 17 10.50 -4.97 18.12
C ASN A 17 11.84 -5.44 17.49
N PRO A 18 12.58 -6.41 18.07
CA PRO A 18 13.81 -6.92 17.45
C PRO A 18 13.62 -7.66 16.12
N TRP A 19 12.48 -8.31 15.89
CA TRP A 19 12.30 -9.13 14.67
C TRP A 19 12.26 -8.28 13.42
N TYR A 20 11.61 -7.11 13.46
CA TYR A 20 11.59 -6.17 12.35
C TYR A 20 13.01 -5.70 11.97
N GLY A 21 13.86 -5.47 12.96
CA GLY A 21 15.28 -5.15 12.76
C GLY A 21 16.08 -6.30 12.13
N LEU A 22 15.84 -7.53 12.57
CA LEU A 22 16.49 -8.72 11.98
C LEU A 22 16.06 -8.96 10.53
N TRP A 23 14.78 -8.76 10.22
CA TRP A 23 14.26 -8.81 8.86
C TRP A 23 14.88 -7.71 7.99
N THR A 24 14.95 -6.48 8.50
CA THR A 24 15.62 -5.37 7.81
C THR A 24 17.06 -5.75 7.45
N ILE A 25 17.84 -6.27 8.40
CA ILE A 25 19.23 -6.70 8.14
C ILE A 25 19.29 -7.83 7.11
N SER A 26 18.38 -8.81 7.20
CA SER A 26 18.37 -9.96 6.28
C SER A 26 18.02 -9.56 4.85
N LEU A 27 17.04 -8.65 4.69
CA LEU A 27 16.64 -8.11 3.39
C LEU A 27 17.71 -7.17 2.81
N LEU A 28 18.38 -6.37 3.64
CA LEU A 28 19.50 -5.53 3.17
C LEU A 28 20.67 -6.40 2.66
N LYS A 29 20.97 -7.54 3.31
CA LYS A 29 21.96 -8.50 2.79
C LYS A 29 21.55 -9.11 1.46
N LEU A 30 20.25 -9.33 1.24
CA LEU A 30 19.73 -9.75 -0.06
C LEU A 30 19.96 -8.65 -1.12
N GLU A 31 19.74 -7.39 -0.75
CA GLU A 31 19.94 -6.20 -1.60
C GLU A 31 21.41 -5.95 -1.96
N GLU A 32 22.38 -6.22 -1.07
CA GLU A 32 23.82 -5.94 -1.27
C GLU A 32 24.40 -6.44 -2.61
N SER A 33 23.75 -7.44 -3.21
CA SER A 33 24.11 -8.02 -4.51
C SER A 33 23.64 -7.24 -5.74
N PHE A 34 22.93 -6.13 -5.54
CA PHE A 34 22.26 -5.32 -6.57
C PHE A 34 22.59 -3.84 -6.42
N ASN A 35 22.72 -3.11 -7.53
CA ASN A 35 23.00 -1.66 -7.52
C ASN A 35 21.74 -0.80 -7.66
N ASN A 36 20.60 -1.45 -7.83
CA ASN A 36 19.35 -0.90 -8.35
C ASN A 36 18.12 -1.51 -7.68
N ILE A 37 18.30 -2.31 -6.63
CA ILE A 37 17.22 -2.75 -5.76
C ILE A 37 17.34 -1.96 -4.46
N ILE A 38 16.22 -1.54 -3.89
CA ILE A 38 16.15 -0.91 -2.57
C ILE A 38 15.08 -1.60 -1.73
N ILE A 39 15.36 -1.85 -0.45
CA ILE A 39 14.34 -2.33 0.50
C ILE A 39 13.58 -1.13 1.08
N VAL A 40 12.26 -1.14 0.91
CA VAL A 40 11.37 -0.07 1.41
C VAL A 40 10.42 -0.64 2.45
N PRO A 41 10.53 -0.22 3.72
CA PRO A 41 9.55 -0.59 4.74
C PRO A 41 8.24 0.15 4.50
N GLN A 42 7.11 -0.51 4.77
CA GLN A 42 5.78 0.11 4.76
C GLN A 42 5.44 0.84 3.45
N TYR A 43 5.82 0.26 2.32
CA TYR A 43 5.49 0.81 1.00
C TYR A 43 4.02 0.60 0.67
N ALA A 44 3.31 1.67 0.38
CA ALA A 44 1.91 1.61 0.02
C ALA A 44 1.68 1.04 -1.39
N LEU A 45 0.92 -0.05 -1.46
CA LEU A 45 0.40 -0.60 -2.71
C LEU A 45 -1.01 -0.08 -2.94
N TRP A 46 -1.23 0.63 -4.03
CA TRP A 46 -2.48 1.30 -4.34
C TRP A 46 -2.79 1.27 -5.84
N TYR A 47 -4.05 1.44 -6.20
CA TYR A 47 -4.48 1.56 -7.59
C TYR A 47 -5.71 2.47 -7.69
N THR A 48 -5.88 3.12 -8.84
CA THR A 48 -7.10 3.88 -9.14
C THR A 48 -8.20 2.95 -9.59
N LEU A 49 -9.41 3.18 -9.10
CA LEU A 49 -10.60 2.60 -9.71
C LEU A 49 -10.79 3.22 -11.10
N PRO A 50 -11.27 2.47 -12.10
CA PRO A 50 -11.75 3.08 -13.33
C PRO A 50 -12.81 4.11 -12.96
N GLU A 51 -12.73 5.33 -13.50
CA GLU A 51 -13.84 6.27 -13.41
C GLU A 51 -15.05 5.57 -14.05
N GLU A 52 -16.11 5.34 -13.27
CA GLU A 52 -17.40 4.99 -13.85
C GLU A 52 -17.75 6.15 -14.77
N GLU A 53 -17.76 5.91 -16.09
CA GLU A 53 -18.26 6.92 -17.03
C GLU A 53 -19.65 7.32 -16.51
N PRO A 54 -19.90 8.62 -16.22
CA PRO A 54 -21.20 9.02 -15.74
C PRO A 54 -22.21 8.52 -16.76
N GLU A 55 -23.18 7.72 -16.30
CA GLU A 55 -24.35 7.42 -17.11
C GLU A 55 -24.88 8.77 -17.56
N ILE A 56 -24.68 9.08 -18.84
CA ILE A 56 -25.33 10.22 -19.46
C ILE A 56 -26.79 9.81 -19.43
N GLU A 57 -27.49 10.15 -18.34
CA GLU A 57 -28.94 10.24 -18.35
C GLU A 57 -29.23 11.11 -19.55
N SER A 58 -29.71 10.47 -20.62
CA SER A 58 -30.24 11.16 -21.77
C SER A 58 -31.23 12.15 -21.20
N ILE A 59 -30.88 13.44 -21.27
CA ILE A 59 -31.80 14.52 -20.99
C ILE A 59 -32.96 14.29 -21.95
N GLU A 60 -34.00 13.61 -21.47
CA GLU A 60 -35.30 13.65 -22.12
C GLU A 60 -35.65 15.13 -22.14
N GLU A 61 -35.80 15.67 -23.36
CA GLU A 61 -36.27 17.02 -23.61
C GLU A 61 -37.58 17.20 -22.81
N LEU A 62 -37.48 17.85 -21.66
CA LEU A 62 -38.63 18.23 -20.86
C LEU A 62 -39.37 19.30 -21.67
N ASP A 63 -40.49 18.87 -22.27
CA ASP A 63 -41.48 19.73 -22.90
C ASP A 63 -41.82 20.90 -21.95
N GLU A 64 -41.41 22.09 -22.38
CA GLU A 64 -41.78 23.37 -21.79
C GLU A 64 -43.27 23.63 -22.05
N ASP A 65 -44.19 23.02 -21.30
CA ASP A 65 -45.60 23.49 -21.25
C ASP A 65 -46.40 22.84 -20.11
N ALA A 66 -46.25 23.36 -18.88
CA ALA A 66 -47.27 23.21 -17.85
C ALA A 66 -47.24 24.36 -16.85
N VAL A 67 -47.94 25.44 -17.21
CA VAL A 67 -48.33 26.53 -16.33
C VAL A 67 -49.45 26.05 -15.39
N SER A 68 -49.27 26.07 -14.07
CA SER A 68 -50.42 26.19 -13.15
C SER A 68 -50.04 26.72 -11.76
N GLU A 69 -50.46 27.97 -11.57
CA GLU A 69 -50.88 28.71 -10.37
C GLU A 69 -50.90 28.01 -9.00
N GLY A 70 -50.20 28.64 -8.04
CA GLY A 70 -50.82 29.28 -6.86
C GLY A 70 -51.33 28.39 -5.71
N GLY A 71 -50.84 28.67 -4.50
CA GLY A 71 -51.55 28.32 -3.27
C GLY A 71 -50.70 28.26 -2.01
N ASP A 72 -50.62 29.38 -1.31
CA ASP A 72 -50.22 29.46 0.10
C ASP A 72 -51.13 28.60 0.99
N GLN A 73 -50.56 27.91 1.98
CA GLN A 73 -51.17 27.78 3.31
C GLN A 73 -50.21 27.24 4.38
N ASP A 74 -50.06 28.06 5.41
CA ASP A 74 -49.57 27.74 6.75
C ASP A 74 -50.40 26.62 7.42
N GLU A 75 -49.79 25.86 8.33
CA GLU A 75 -50.23 25.73 9.75
C GLU A 75 -49.48 24.60 10.52
N CYS A 76 -48.77 25.03 11.56
CA CYS A 76 -48.87 24.62 12.97
C CYS A 76 -49.18 23.15 13.38
N GLY A 77 -48.38 22.63 14.32
CA GLY A 77 -48.75 21.56 15.27
C GLY A 77 -47.53 20.77 15.75
N ASP A 78 -46.86 21.09 16.86
CA ASP A 78 -47.24 21.02 18.29
C ASP A 78 -47.01 19.63 18.95
N ASP A 79 -46.28 19.73 20.07
CA ASP A 79 -46.04 18.84 21.22
C ASP A 79 -46.14 17.31 21.11
N SER A 80 -45.08 16.62 21.57
CA SER A 80 -45.08 16.04 22.93
C SER A 80 -43.74 15.43 23.36
N ARG A 81 -43.43 15.72 24.64
CA ARG A 81 -42.33 15.24 25.48
C ARG A 81 -42.49 13.76 25.88
N GLU A 82 -41.39 13.12 26.27
CA GLU A 82 -41.20 12.28 27.48
C GLU A 82 -39.74 11.73 27.42
N ASP A 83 -38.79 12.30 28.18
CA ASP A 83 -38.40 11.91 29.54
C ASP A 83 -38.32 10.39 29.75
N ASN A 84 -37.10 9.84 29.91
CA ASN A 84 -36.47 9.48 31.21
C ASN A 84 -35.35 8.41 31.07
N PRO A 85 -34.54 8.12 32.12
CA PRO A 85 -33.09 8.25 32.03
C PRO A 85 -32.34 6.97 32.46
N ASP A 86 -31.02 7.12 32.64
CA ASP A 86 -30.21 6.44 33.66
C ASP A 86 -29.97 4.93 33.47
N ASP A 87 -28.73 4.55 33.13
CA ASP A 87 -27.99 3.76 34.12
C ASP A 87 -26.47 3.96 34.01
N SER A 88 -26.01 4.67 35.03
CA SER A 88 -24.71 4.64 35.71
C SER A 88 -23.76 3.44 35.45
N ASN A 89 -22.48 3.80 35.22
CA ASN A 89 -21.36 3.36 36.08
C ASN A 89 -20.11 4.19 35.75
N ASP A 90 -19.99 5.35 36.38
CA ASP A 90 -19.03 5.60 37.47
C ASP A 90 -17.92 4.54 37.66
N GLU A 91 -16.66 4.86 37.94
CA GLU A 91 -15.93 6.10 38.15
C GLU A 91 -14.49 5.67 38.56
N LEU A 92 -13.52 6.60 38.46
CA LEU A 92 -12.23 6.66 39.17
C LEU A 92 -11.02 5.87 38.59
N ASP A 93 -9.83 6.44 38.37
CA ASP A 93 -9.39 7.83 38.51
C ASP A 93 -7.92 8.02 38.07
N LEU A 94 -7.60 9.28 37.73
CA LEU A 94 -6.36 10.02 38.01
C LEU A 94 -5.03 9.57 37.36
N PHE A 95 -4.62 10.27 36.29
CA PHE A 95 -3.50 11.23 36.38
C PHE A 95 -3.75 12.40 35.42
N ARG A 96 -3.92 13.58 36.01
CA ARG A 96 -4.03 14.88 35.36
C ARG A 96 -2.67 15.57 35.46
N ASP A 97 -2.16 16.05 34.33
CA ASP A 97 -1.29 17.22 34.15
C ASP A 97 -1.04 17.35 32.63
N SER A 98 -1.05 18.48 31.93
CA SER A 98 -1.57 19.84 32.07
C SER A 98 -1.39 20.46 30.66
N ASP A 99 -2.40 21.18 30.17
CA ASP A 99 -2.43 22.19 29.10
C ASP A 99 -1.34 22.24 28.00
N GLU A 100 -1.70 21.87 26.76
CA GLU A 100 -1.30 22.59 25.54
C GLU A 100 -2.48 22.61 24.54
N SER A 101 -2.88 23.80 24.14
CA SER A 101 -3.99 24.07 23.21
C SER A 101 -3.62 23.71 21.76
N PRO A 102 -4.55 23.23 20.92
CA PRO A 102 -4.25 22.95 19.52
C PRO A 102 -4.16 24.26 18.71
N VAL A 103 -3.03 24.46 18.05
CA VAL A 103 -2.85 25.51 17.05
C VAL A 103 -3.64 25.16 15.80
N HIS A 104 -4.67 25.94 15.48
CA HIS A 104 -5.40 25.86 14.22
C HIS A 104 -4.49 26.40 13.09
N ILE A 105 -3.99 25.51 12.22
CA ILE A 105 -3.29 25.90 10.99
C ILE A 105 -4.35 25.91 9.88
N MET A 106 -4.73 27.10 9.42
CA MET A 106 -5.54 27.26 8.21
C MET A 106 -4.63 27.06 6.99
N HIS A 107 -4.90 26.02 6.20
CA HIS A 107 -4.34 25.90 4.86
C HIS A 107 -5.28 26.63 3.88
N GLU A 108 -4.87 27.81 3.41
CA GLU A 108 -5.47 28.45 2.23
C GLU A 108 -4.94 27.73 0.98
N GLU A 109 -5.83 27.16 0.17
CA GLU A 109 -5.49 26.68 -1.17
C GLU A 109 -5.32 27.86 -2.13
N PRO A 110 -4.29 27.86 -3.01
CA PRO A 110 -4.11 28.92 -3.98
C PRO A 110 -5.08 28.77 -5.17
N ASP A 111 -5.76 29.88 -5.48
CA ASP A 111 -6.72 30.07 -6.57
C ASP A 111 -6.07 29.81 -7.96
N ILE A 112 -6.61 28.85 -8.70
CA ILE A 112 -6.08 28.36 -9.98
C ILE A 112 -6.74 29.13 -11.14
N SER A 113 -6.71 30.46 -11.11
CA SER A 113 -7.33 31.29 -12.15
C SER A 113 -6.29 32.11 -12.93
N SER A 114 -5.26 31.47 -13.49
CA SER A 114 -4.41 32.08 -14.53
C SER A 114 -3.40 31.10 -15.14
N LEU A 115 -3.84 30.24 -16.05
CA LEU A 115 -2.95 29.54 -16.98
C LEU A 115 -3.00 30.22 -18.36
N PRO A 116 -1.86 30.64 -18.95
CA PRO A 116 -1.82 31.02 -20.36
C PRO A 116 -1.83 29.79 -21.27
N ASP A 117 -2.49 29.92 -22.42
CA ASP A 117 -2.68 28.89 -23.45
C ASP A 117 -1.40 28.09 -23.75
N ILE A 118 -1.46 26.78 -23.49
CA ILE A 118 -0.39 25.84 -23.81
C ILE A 118 -0.57 25.39 -25.26
N GLU A 119 0.23 25.97 -26.17
CA GLU A 119 0.45 25.39 -27.50
C GLU A 119 1.04 23.97 -27.34
N GLN A 120 0.43 23.01 -28.04
CA GLN A 120 0.78 21.59 -28.02
C GLN A 120 2.19 21.35 -28.57
N ASP A 121 3.11 20.93 -27.71
CA ASP A 121 4.44 20.42 -28.07
C ASP A 121 4.32 18.90 -28.32
N PRO A 122 4.72 18.37 -29.49
CA PRO A 122 4.57 16.94 -29.83
C PRO A 122 5.49 16.00 -29.03
N ASP A 123 6.39 16.51 -28.19
CA ASP A 123 7.30 15.71 -27.34
C ASP A 123 6.73 15.40 -25.94
N ILE A 124 5.43 15.65 -25.71
CA ILE A 124 4.78 15.22 -24.47
C ILE A 124 4.40 13.75 -24.56
N SER A 125 5.36 12.87 -24.26
CA SER A 125 5.09 11.50 -23.85
C SER A 125 4.32 11.53 -22.52
N PHE A 126 3.00 11.68 -22.60
CA PHE A 126 2.03 11.63 -21.50
C PHE A 126 1.82 10.22 -20.92
N ALA A 127 2.43 9.17 -21.50
CA ALA A 127 2.02 7.79 -21.21
C ALA A 127 2.45 7.24 -19.83
N GLU A 128 3.45 7.80 -19.15
CA GLU A 128 3.98 7.20 -17.90
C GLU A 128 4.53 8.26 -16.93
N SER A 129 3.76 9.33 -16.65
CA SER A 129 4.12 10.17 -15.52
C SER A 129 3.96 9.35 -14.24
N LEU A 130 5.08 8.98 -13.60
CA LEU A 130 5.21 8.42 -12.25
C LEU A 130 3.95 8.71 -11.42
N ARG A 131 3.13 7.66 -11.26
CA ARG A 131 1.74 7.72 -10.80
C ARG A 131 1.66 8.60 -9.55
N THR A 132 0.89 9.67 -9.66
CA THR A 132 0.64 10.65 -8.60
C THR A 132 0.14 9.96 -7.34
N ILE A 133 0.51 10.46 -6.16
CA ILE A 133 -0.01 9.98 -4.87
C ILE A 133 -1.54 9.88 -4.98
N PRO A 134 -2.15 8.75 -4.59
CA PRO A 134 -3.58 8.61 -4.69
C PRO A 134 -4.29 9.69 -3.87
N ASP A 135 -5.40 10.18 -4.38
CA ASP A 135 -6.39 10.85 -3.55
C ASP A 135 -6.76 9.92 -2.38
N GLY A 136 -7.12 10.47 -1.22
CA GLY A 136 -7.33 9.72 0.03
C GLY A 136 -8.41 8.62 -0.06
N SER A 137 -9.13 8.55 -1.18
CA SER A 137 -10.18 7.61 -1.53
C SER A 137 -9.68 6.33 -2.24
N ALA A 138 -8.43 6.26 -2.74
CA ALA A 138 -7.98 5.10 -3.50
C ALA A 138 -7.74 3.86 -2.60
N PRO A 139 -8.11 2.65 -3.06
CA PRO A 139 -7.79 1.42 -2.35
C PRO A 139 -6.28 1.27 -2.10
N GLN A 140 -5.89 1.13 -0.83
CA GLN A 140 -4.50 1.04 -0.39
C GLN A 140 -4.29 -0.11 0.60
N ILE A 141 -3.15 -0.79 0.48
CA ILE A 141 -2.66 -1.78 1.45
C ILE A 141 -1.15 -1.61 1.67
N VAL A 142 -0.67 -1.91 2.88
CA VAL A 142 0.72 -1.63 3.28
C VAL A 142 1.39 -2.91 3.82
N PRO A 143 2.17 -3.64 2.98
CA PRO A 143 3.06 -4.70 3.44
C PRO A 143 4.11 -4.20 4.44
N ASP A 144 4.76 -5.11 5.16
CA ASP A 144 5.88 -4.74 6.04
C ASP A 144 7.09 -4.27 5.24
N PHE A 145 7.47 -4.98 4.19
CA PHE A 145 8.53 -4.57 3.29
C PHE A 145 8.20 -4.86 1.84
N VAL A 146 8.77 -4.07 0.95
CA VAL A 146 8.92 -4.40 -0.47
C VAL A 146 10.38 -4.23 -0.88
N ALA A 147 10.79 -4.89 -1.95
CA ALA A 147 11.96 -4.46 -2.70
C ALA A 147 11.51 -3.73 -3.96
N LEU A 148 12.05 -2.55 -4.22
CA LEU A 148 11.84 -1.82 -5.47
C LEU A 148 13.10 -1.93 -6.33
N HIS A 149 12.93 -2.35 -7.57
CA HIS A 149 13.93 -2.29 -8.61
C HIS A 149 13.77 -0.98 -9.39
N ILE A 150 14.74 -0.07 -9.27
CA ILE A 150 14.71 1.27 -9.84
C ILE A 150 15.89 1.45 -10.79
N LEU A 151 15.62 1.83 -12.04
CA LEU A 151 16.63 2.31 -12.98
C LEU A 151 16.44 3.81 -13.19
N ALA A 152 17.53 4.56 -13.09
CA ALA A 152 17.53 5.99 -13.32
C ALA A 152 18.61 6.37 -14.33
N GLU A 153 18.26 7.29 -15.23
CA GLU A 153 19.20 7.94 -16.14
C GLU A 153 19.58 9.31 -15.61
N LYS A 154 20.86 9.66 -15.78
CA LYS A 154 21.32 11.02 -15.52
C LYS A 154 20.81 11.93 -16.64
N LEU A 155 20.12 12.99 -16.26
CA LEU A 155 19.67 14.02 -17.18
C LEU A 155 20.85 14.90 -17.57
N GLU A 156 20.87 15.37 -18.81
CA GLU A 156 21.81 16.40 -19.23
C GLU A 156 21.39 17.77 -18.68
N PHE A 157 22.36 18.52 -18.18
CA PHE A 157 22.12 19.89 -17.78
C PHE A 157 21.88 20.76 -19.02
N SER A 158 20.74 21.44 -19.05
CA SER A 158 20.32 22.26 -20.19
C SER A 158 20.33 23.74 -19.80
N SER A 159 20.85 24.59 -20.70
CA SER A 159 20.76 26.05 -20.59
C SER A 159 19.34 26.58 -20.81
N ILE A 160 18.45 25.79 -21.42
CA ILE A 160 17.04 26.13 -21.62
C ILE A 160 16.29 26.11 -20.27
N PRO A 161 15.66 27.23 -19.83
CA PRO A 161 15.07 27.37 -18.49
C PRO A 161 14.06 26.27 -18.10
N ARG A 162 13.13 25.90 -19.00
CA ARG A 162 12.14 24.84 -18.75
C ARG A 162 12.79 23.47 -18.50
N ARG A 163 13.86 23.13 -19.24
CA ARG A 163 14.59 21.87 -19.08
C ARG A 163 15.49 21.91 -17.84
N ARG A 164 16.07 23.07 -17.53
CA ARG A 164 16.83 23.32 -16.29
C ARG A 164 15.95 23.12 -15.06
N HIS A 165 14.74 23.67 -15.05
CA HIS A 165 13.81 23.49 -13.94
C HIS A 165 13.44 22.02 -13.72
N ARG A 166 13.25 21.25 -14.80
CA ARG A 166 13.03 19.78 -14.71
C ARG A 166 14.25 19.05 -14.15
N TYR A 167 15.46 19.41 -14.58
CA TYR A 167 16.70 18.86 -14.03
C TYR A 167 16.83 19.15 -12.53
N GLU A 168 16.63 20.41 -12.11
CA GLU A 168 16.75 20.84 -10.72
C GLU A 168 15.73 20.14 -9.81
N ARG A 169 14.46 20.04 -10.23
CA ARG A 169 13.41 19.36 -9.44
C ARG A 169 13.66 17.87 -9.24
N ARG A 170 14.41 17.21 -10.13
CA ARG A 170 14.70 15.78 -10.07
C ARG A 170 16.14 15.48 -9.65
N ALA A 171 16.85 16.46 -9.10
CA ALA A 171 18.26 16.35 -8.72
C ALA A 171 19.17 15.82 -9.85
N GLY A 172 18.81 16.07 -11.12
CA GLY A 172 19.55 15.63 -12.29
C GLY A 172 19.34 14.17 -12.70
N TYR A 173 18.32 13.48 -12.18
CA TYR A 173 18.00 12.10 -12.57
C TYR A 173 16.57 11.97 -13.09
N ARG A 174 16.33 10.94 -13.89
CA ARG A 174 15.01 10.51 -14.31
C ARG A 174 14.92 9.01 -14.07
N ILE A 175 13.98 8.59 -13.22
CA ILE A 175 13.60 7.18 -13.12
C ILE A 175 13.00 6.79 -14.48
N ILE A 176 13.56 5.75 -15.10
CA ILE A 176 13.13 5.19 -16.38
C ILE A 176 12.47 3.83 -16.25
N HIS A 177 12.63 3.19 -15.09
CA HIS A 177 11.98 1.92 -14.77
C HIS A 177 11.83 1.82 -13.26
N GLU A 178 10.65 1.39 -12.83
CA GLU A 178 10.36 0.99 -11.48
C GLU A 178 9.53 -0.30 -11.53
N CYS A 179 9.95 -1.32 -10.79
CA CYS A 179 9.11 -2.48 -10.52
C CYS A 179 9.35 -2.98 -9.10
N CYS A 180 8.42 -3.77 -8.56
CA CYS A 180 8.51 -4.29 -7.19
C CYS A 180 8.62 -5.83 -7.23
N PRO A 181 9.84 -6.40 -7.26
CA PRO A 181 10.00 -7.84 -7.44
C PRO A 181 9.86 -8.67 -6.15
N LEU A 182 9.67 -8.04 -4.99
CA LEU A 182 9.56 -8.71 -3.69
C LEU A 182 8.54 -8.00 -2.78
N VAL A 183 7.65 -8.76 -2.17
CA VAL A 183 6.72 -8.31 -1.11
C VAL A 183 6.91 -9.19 0.12
N VAL A 184 6.94 -8.59 1.31
CA VAL A 184 7.22 -9.29 2.58
C VAL A 184 6.18 -8.90 3.62
N GLU A 185 5.64 -9.92 4.30
CA GLU A 185 4.72 -9.77 5.42
C GLU A 185 5.20 -10.60 6.62
N ILE A 186 5.21 -9.99 7.80
CA ILE A 186 5.79 -10.52 9.03
C ILE A 186 4.76 -10.45 10.14
N LYS A 187 4.50 -11.59 10.76
CA LYS A 187 3.70 -11.69 11.98
C LYS A 187 4.58 -11.84 13.21
N SER A 188 3.96 -11.57 14.36
CA SER A 188 4.62 -11.78 15.65
C SER A 188 5.04 -13.24 15.83
N PHE A 189 6.11 -13.43 16.61
CA PHE A 189 6.62 -14.75 16.99
C PHE A 189 5.60 -15.47 17.89
N PRO A 190 5.45 -16.81 17.79
CA PRO A 190 4.64 -17.56 18.75
C PRO A 190 5.19 -17.40 20.18
N GLY A 191 4.33 -17.51 21.20
CA GLY A 191 4.79 -17.38 22.59
C GLY A 191 5.92 -18.35 22.95
N ARG A 192 6.95 -17.87 23.67
CA ARG A 192 8.16 -18.63 24.00
C ARG A 192 7.90 -19.77 25.00
N ASP A 193 6.87 -19.63 25.82
CA ASP A 193 6.54 -20.57 26.91
C ASP A 193 5.53 -21.65 26.48
N LEU A 194 5.32 -21.83 25.18
CA LEU A 194 4.39 -22.81 24.64
C LEU A 194 4.98 -24.23 24.66
N SER A 195 4.11 -25.23 24.80
CA SER A 195 4.48 -26.61 24.52
C SER A 195 4.88 -26.74 23.04
N PRO A 196 5.72 -27.73 22.65
CA PRO A 196 6.12 -27.89 21.25
C PRO A 196 4.94 -28.01 20.27
N ALA A 197 3.90 -28.78 20.63
CA ALA A 197 2.71 -28.92 19.80
C ALA A 197 1.89 -27.63 19.70
N ASP A 198 1.79 -26.85 20.78
CA ASP A 198 1.12 -25.55 20.75
C ASP A 198 1.93 -24.50 19.99
N PHE A 199 3.26 -24.57 20.06
CA PHE A 199 4.16 -23.72 19.31
C PHE A 199 4.00 -23.95 17.81
N GLU A 200 4.09 -25.20 17.35
CA GLU A 200 3.91 -25.58 15.94
C GLU A 200 2.55 -25.11 15.42
N ARG A 201 1.46 -25.43 16.14
CA ARG A 201 0.12 -24.98 15.78
C ARG A 201 0.01 -23.46 15.66
N LYS A 202 0.58 -22.71 16.61
CA LYS A 202 0.52 -21.24 16.56
C LYS A 202 1.41 -20.68 15.45
N LEU A 203 2.55 -21.29 15.17
CA LEU A 203 3.42 -20.91 14.08
C LEU A 203 2.67 -21.06 12.74
N ASP A 204 2.03 -22.21 12.52
CA ASP A 204 1.23 -22.47 11.31
C ASP A 204 0.10 -21.44 11.14
N ILE A 205 -0.62 -21.12 12.22
CA ILE A 205 -1.66 -20.09 12.20
C ILE A 205 -1.08 -18.72 11.80
N ARG A 206 0.06 -18.31 12.37
CA ARG A 206 0.67 -17.00 12.10
C ARG A 206 1.20 -16.90 10.68
N LEU A 207 1.85 -17.95 10.18
CA LEU A 207 2.30 -18.03 8.79
C LEU A 207 1.11 -18.06 7.83
N GLY A 208 0.05 -18.80 8.18
CA GLY A 208 -1.21 -18.79 7.41
C GLY A 208 -1.80 -17.39 7.29
N TRP A 209 -1.82 -16.61 8.38
CA TRP A 209 -2.26 -15.20 8.32
C TRP A 209 -1.34 -14.33 7.45
N ALA A 210 -0.01 -14.48 7.57
CA ALA A 210 0.93 -13.76 6.71
C ALA A 210 0.70 -14.09 5.22
N ILE A 211 0.46 -15.36 4.88
CA ILE A 211 0.17 -15.83 3.53
C ILE A 211 -1.16 -15.25 3.03
N GLN A 212 -2.20 -15.23 3.86
CA GLN A 212 -3.48 -14.65 3.48
C GLN A 212 -3.36 -13.14 3.19
N ASP A 213 -2.68 -12.40 4.07
CA ASP A 213 -2.45 -10.97 3.86
C ASP A 213 -1.62 -10.70 2.59
N LEU A 214 -0.62 -11.54 2.31
CA LEU A 214 0.13 -11.48 1.06
C LEU A 214 -0.74 -11.68 -0.19
N GLY A 215 -1.82 -12.46 -0.11
CA GLY A 215 -2.77 -12.64 -1.20
C GLY A 215 -3.42 -11.32 -1.60
N PHE A 216 -3.99 -10.61 -0.61
CA PHE A 216 -4.58 -9.28 -0.83
C PHE A 216 -3.54 -8.23 -1.25
N GLN A 217 -2.35 -8.27 -0.64
CA GLN A 217 -1.25 -7.38 -1.03
C GLN A 217 -0.81 -7.64 -2.48
N CYS A 218 -0.75 -8.90 -2.91
CA CYS A 218 -0.42 -9.24 -4.29
C CYS A 218 -1.50 -8.80 -5.28
N TYR A 219 -2.78 -8.86 -4.89
CA TYR A 219 -3.87 -8.29 -5.71
C TYR A 219 -3.66 -6.79 -5.96
N HIS A 220 -3.41 -5.99 -4.91
CA HIS A 220 -3.09 -4.57 -5.04
C HIS A 220 -1.80 -4.35 -5.85
N PHE A 221 -0.76 -5.15 -5.60
CA PHE A 221 0.50 -5.09 -6.33
C PHE A 221 0.31 -5.29 -7.84
N PHE A 222 -0.44 -6.30 -8.27
CA PHE A 222 -0.65 -6.56 -9.69
C PHE A 222 -1.59 -5.53 -10.35
N LYS A 223 -2.39 -4.80 -9.58
CA LYS A 223 -3.15 -3.62 -10.07
C LYS A 223 -2.26 -2.39 -10.19
N MET A 224 -1.36 -2.17 -9.23
CA MET A 224 -0.41 -1.06 -9.25
C MET A 224 0.66 -1.23 -10.35
N TYR A 225 1.17 -2.45 -10.53
CA TYR A 225 2.18 -2.80 -11.53
C TYR A 225 1.56 -3.67 -12.63
N GLU A 226 0.78 -3.06 -13.52
CA GLU A 226 0.01 -3.74 -14.58
C GLU A 226 0.86 -4.62 -15.51
N HIS A 227 2.15 -4.32 -15.69
CA HIS A 227 3.05 -5.12 -16.50
C HIS A 227 3.82 -6.19 -15.72
N ALA A 228 3.70 -6.24 -14.39
CA ALA A 228 4.31 -7.28 -13.59
C ALA A 228 3.63 -8.63 -13.87
N LEU A 229 4.44 -9.63 -14.26
CA LEU A 229 3.94 -11.00 -14.49
C LEU A 229 4.02 -11.87 -13.24
N ARG A 230 4.96 -11.55 -12.34
CA ARG A 230 5.30 -12.34 -11.16
C ARG A 230 6.07 -11.52 -10.14
N THR A 231 5.98 -11.92 -8.88
CA THR A 231 6.73 -11.34 -7.76
C THR A 231 7.11 -12.42 -6.76
N VAL A 232 8.15 -12.18 -5.97
CA VAL A 232 8.49 -13.03 -4.82
C VAL A 232 7.67 -12.56 -3.62
N VAL A 233 7.08 -13.50 -2.89
CA VAL A 233 6.43 -13.23 -1.60
C VAL A 233 7.17 -13.94 -0.49
N ILE A 234 7.40 -13.24 0.62
CA ILE A 234 7.96 -13.82 1.85
C ILE A 234 6.94 -13.67 2.97
N ALA A 235 6.56 -14.80 3.57
CA ALA A 235 5.70 -14.87 4.74
C ALA A 235 6.54 -15.26 5.96
N ALA A 236 6.41 -14.53 7.06
CA ALA A 236 7.22 -14.75 8.25
C ALA A 236 6.44 -14.68 9.57
N SER A 237 6.95 -15.36 10.59
CA SER A 237 6.51 -15.25 11.99
C SER A 237 7.74 -15.31 12.91
N GLY A 238 8.14 -14.15 13.43
CA GLY A 238 9.46 -13.97 14.08
C GLY A 238 10.61 -14.36 13.15
N ASP A 239 11.40 -15.37 13.51
CA ASP A 239 12.51 -15.90 12.68
C ASP A 239 12.13 -17.05 11.73
N TYR A 240 10.91 -17.58 11.82
CA TYR A 240 10.44 -18.62 10.92
C TYR A 240 9.85 -17.98 9.66
N TRP A 241 10.19 -18.53 8.49
CA TRP A 241 9.72 -17.97 7.23
C TRP A 241 9.64 -18.96 6.09
N THR A 242 8.81 -18.62 5.13
CA THR A 242 8.68 -19.30 3.86
C THR A 242 8.56 -18.28 2.73
N TYR A 243 8.74 -18.74 1.49
CA TYR A 243 8.61 -17.88 0.33
C TYR A 243 8.04 -18.65 -0.86
N ARG A 244 7.50 -17.89 -1.81
CA ARG A 244 7.07 -18.42 -3.10
C ARG A 244 7.23 -17.35 -4.18
N ILE A 245 7.42 -17.78 -5.42
CA ILE A 245 7.24 -16.91 -6.59
C ILE A 245 5.79 -17.06 -7.03
N VAL A 246 5.04 -15.98 -7.02
CA VAL A 246 3.62 -15.95 -7.42
C VAL A 246 3.46 -15.16 -8.71
N THR A 247 2.50 -15.56 -9.52
CA THR A 247 2.13 -14.93 -10.79
C THR A 247 0.79 -14.22 -10.66
N ARG A 248 0.47 -13.35 -11.61
CA ARG A 248 -0.85 -12.70 -11.67
C ARG A 248 -2.01 -13.71 -11.75
N ALA A 249 -1.77 -14.91 -12.25
CA ALA A 249 -2.82 -15.92 -12.35
C ALA A 249 -3.18 -16.53 -10.99
N ASP A 250 -2.24 -16.54 -10.04
CA ASP A 250 -2.33 -17.22 -8.75
C ASP A 250 -3.04 -16.38 -7.68
N VAL A 251 -3.11 -15.06 -7.87
CA VAL A 251 -3.58 -14.13 -6.83
C VAL A 251 -5.11 -14.04 -6.77
N PRO A 252 -5.66 -13.65 -5.60
CA PRO A 252 -7.09 -13.40 -5.47
C PRO A 252 -7.63 -12.44 -6.53
N ARG A 253 -8.90 -12.62 -6.92
CA ARG A 253 -9.57 -11.80 -7.93
C ARG A 253 -10.85 -11.22 -7.37
N ALA A 254 -11.18 -9.99 -7.76
CA ALA A 254 -12.46 -9.40 -7.43
C ALA A 254 -13.56 -10.01 -8.31
N GLU A 255 -14.61 -10.54 -7.68
CA GLU A 255 -15.85 -11.00 -8.29
C GLU A 255 -17.01 -10.19 -7.67
N GLY A 256 -17.30 -9.03 -8.27
CA GLY A 256 -18.20 -8.04 -7.67
C GLY A 256 -17.60 -7.48 -6.37
N ASP A 257 -18.36 -7.55 -5.29
CA ASP A 257 -17.94 -7.07 -3.96
C ASP A 257 -17.15 -8.11 -3.15
N VAL A 258 -16.92 -9.31 -3.70
CA VAL A 258 -16.25 -10.41 -3.03
C VAL A 258 -14.90 -10.69 -3.68
N MET A 259 -13.92 -11.12 -2.90
CA MET A 259 -12.64 -11.61 -3.42
C MET A 259 -12.69 -13.14 -3.52
N ASP A 260 -12.53 -13.67 -4.72
CA ASP A 260 -12.25 -15.09 -4.95
C ASP A 260 -10.79 -15.38 -4.57
N THR A 261 -10.60 -16.21 -3.55
CA THR A 261 -9.31 -16.66 -3.04
C THR A 261 -8.99 -18.11 -3.38
N GLN A 262 -9.84 -18.82 -4.12
CA GLN A 262 -9.73 -20.28 -4.26
C GLN A 262 -8.35 -20.72 -4.78
N LEU A 263 -7.88 -20.10 -5.87
CA LEU A 263 -6.57 -20.43 -6.45
C LEU A 263 -5.41 -20.10 -5.51
N TRP A 264 -5.55 -19.03 -4.71
CA TRP A 264 -4.54 -18.63 -3.72
C TRP A 264 -4.48 -19.63 -2.57
N ASP A 265 -5.63 -20.07 -2.08
CA ASP A 265 -5.77 -21.00 -0.96
C ASP A 265 -5.24 -22.41 -1.31
N GLU A 266 -5.26 -22.77 -2.59
CA GLU A 266 -4.69 -24.02 -3.12
C GLU A 266 -3.15 -23.96 -3.30
N LEU A 267 -2.50 -22.80 -3.11
CA LEU A 267 -1.05 -22.67 -3.23
C LEU A 267 -0.30 -23.32 -2.07
N GLU A 268 0.56 -24.28 -2.39
CA GLU A 268 1.41 -24.92 -1.38
C GLU A 268 2.69 -24.12 -1.08
N PHE A 269 2.74 -23.40 0.04
CA PHE A 269 3.99 -22.80 0.48
C PHE A 269 4.98 -23.87 0.98
N PRO A 270 6.29 -23.77 0.68
CA PRO A 270 7.28 -24.65 1.27
C PRO A 270 7.22 -24.61 2.80
N PRO A 271 7.63 -25.69 3.50
CA PRO A 271 7.72 -25.67 4.95
C PRO A 271 8.57 -24.50 5.44
N PRO A 272 8.23 -23.84 6.56
CA PRO A 272 9.01 -22.72 7.06
C PRO A 272 10.40 -23.16 7.51
N VAL A 273 11.38 -22.27 7.36
CA VAL A 273 12.74 -22.43 7.87
C VAL A 273 13.08 -21.28 8.82
N VAL A 274 14.08 -21.48 9.66
CA VAL A 274 14.54 -20.46 10.62
C VAL A 274 15.61 -19.59 9.98
N LEU A 275 15.50 -18.26 10.10
CA LEU A 275 16.51 -17.31 9.66
C LEU A 275 17.90 -17.65 10.20
N GLY A 276 18.93 -17.51 9.36
CA GLY A 276 20.32 -17.78 9.72
C GLY A 276 20.70 -19.27 9.79
N THR A 277 19.78 -20.17 9.44
CA THR A 277 20.11 -21.58 9.17
C THR A 277 20.62 -21.76 7.74
N ARG A 278 21.30 -22.88 7.48
CA ARG A 278 21.78 -23.23 6.12
C ARG A 278 20.64 -23.27 5.09
N ASP A 279 19.47 -23.76 5.47
CA ASP A 279 18.31 -23.83 4.58
C ASP A 279 17.78 -22.43 4.28
N SER A 280 17.75 -21.54 5.28
CA SER A 280 17.41 -20.12 5.08
C SER A 280 18.41 -19.43 4.15
N ASP A 281 19.71 -19.62 4.34
CA ASP A 281 20.73 -19.00 3.50
C ASP A 281 20.61 -19.48 2.04
N GLN A 282 20.31 -20.76 1.84
CA GLN A 282 20.05 -21.31 0.50
C GLN A 282 18.81 -20.67 -0.13
N ARG A 283 17.71 -20.52 0.61
CA ARG A 283 16.50 -19.86 0.09
C ARG A 283 16.71 -18.39 -0.25
N MET A 284 17.44 -17.64 0.58
CA MET A 284 17.81 -16.25 0.29
C MET A 284 18.66 -16.16 -0.98
N LYS A 285 19.59 -17.11 -1.18
CA LYS A 285 20.35 -17.21 -2.42
C LYS A 285 19.45 -17.52 -3.62
N ASP A 286 18.51 -18.44 -3.49
CA ASP A 286 17.56 -18.77 -4.57
C ASP A 286 16.74 -17.54 -4.98
N ILE A 287 16.29 -16.74 -4.01
CA ILE A 287 15.61 -15.45 -4.26
C ILE A 287 16.56 -14.49 -4.97
N SER A 288 17.80 -14.33 -4.50
CA SER A 288 18.80 -13.47 -5.14
C SER A 288 19.06 -13.87 -6.59
N ASP A 289 19.25 -15.16 -6.84
CA ASP A 289 19.47 -15.71 -8.18
C ASP A 289 18.25 -15.49 -9.08
N TYR A 290 17.03 -15.63 -8.53
CA TYR A 290 15.80 -15.31 -9.24
C TYR A 290 15.72 -13.82 -9.61
N LEU A 291 15.97 -12.92 -8.66
CA LEU A 291 15.93 -11.47 -8.86
C LEU A 291 16.96 -11.01 -9.90
N ARG A 292 18.13 -11.65 -9.96
CA ARG A 292 19.17 -11.37 -10.96
C ARG A 292 18.77 -11.79 -12.38
N ASN A 293 18.00 -12.87 -12.50
CA ASN A 293 17.59 -13.44 -13.78
C ASN A 293 16.23 -12.93 -14.27
N ALA A 294 15.46 -12.24 -13.42
CA ALA A 294 14.27 -11.52 -13.80
C ALA A 294 14.64 -10.34 -14.70
N LYS A 295 14.86 -10.61 -16.00
CA LYS A 295 15.00 -9.53 -16.98
C LYS A 295 13.73 -8.68 -16.93
N PRO A 296 13.83 -7.35 -16.91
CA PRO A 296 12.67 -6.51 -17.19
C PRO A 296 12.11 -6.99 -18.53
N ALA A 297 10.78 -7.17 -18.62
CA ALA A 297 10.12 -7.43 -19.89
C ALA A 297 10.62 -6.33 -20.84
N GLN A 298 11.43 -6.72 -21.81
CA GLN A 298 11.96 -5.77 -22.77
C GLN A 298 10.74 -5.20 -23.48
N LEU A 299 10.61 -3.88 -23.44
CA LEU A 299 9.80 -3.12 -24.38
C LEU A 299 10.36 -3.44 -25.77
N GLU A 300 9.86 -4.51 -26.38
CA GLU A 300 10.04 -4.75 -27.80
C GLU A 300 9.16 -3.71 -28.51
N ASN A 301 9.85 -2.78 -29.19
CA ASN A 301 9.30 -1.65 -29.94
C ASN A 301 8.20 -2.04 -30.93
#